data_AF-A0A7X8X4K1-F1
#
_entry.id   AF-A0A7X8X4K1-F1
#
_cell.length_a   1.000
_cell.length_b   1.000
_cell.length_c   1.000
_cell.angle_alpha   90.00
_cell.angle_beta   90.00
_cell.angle_gamma   90.00
#
_symmetry.space_group_name_H-M   'P 1'
#
loop_
_entity.id
_entity.type
_entity.pdbx_description
1 polymer ?
#
loop_
_entity_poly.entity_id
_entity_poly.type
_entity_poly.pdbx_seq_one_letter_code
_entity_poly.pdbx_strand_id
1 'polypeptide(L)'
;MESNGAKPNAFEKAKTNEYSKIGKVIAIMSGKGGVGKTSVTALTATSLNKKGFRVGILDADITGPSIPKIFGLNSEKATADDKGIYPEITA
;
A
#
# COMPACT_ATOMS: atom_id res chain seq x y z
N MET A 1 6.95 -7.52 42.59
CA MET A 1 5.72 -6.97 42.01
C MET A 1 6.12 -5.82 41.09
N GLU A 2 6.41 -6.13 39.84
CA GLU A 2 6.45 -5.14 38.76
C GLU A 2 5.74 -5.79 37.59
N SER A 3 4.53 -5.31 37.34
CA SER A 3 3.73 -5.70 36.19
C SER A 3 4.40 -5.10 34.94
N ASN A 4 5.11 -5.94 34.20
CA ASN A 4 5.55 -5.62 32.84
C ASN A 4 4.30 -5.33 32.00
N GLY A 5 3.98 -4.04 31.84
CA GLY A 5 2.93 -3.55 30.99
C GLY A 5 3.24 -3.90 29.54
N ALA A 6 2.76 -5.07 29.11
CA ALA A 6 2.77 -5.44 27.70
C ALA A 6 2.04 -4.34 26.93
N LYS A 7 2.79 -3.60 26.11
CA LYS A 7 2.21 -2.66 25.14
C LYS A 7 1.16 -3.44 24.34
N PRO A 8 -0.06 -2.89 24.15
CA PRO A 8 -1.11 -3.59 23.43
C PRO A 8 -0.54 -4.04 22.09
N ASN A 9 -0.60 -5.36 21.87
CA ASN A 9 -0.02 -6.02 20.71
C ASN A 9 -0.40 -5.24 19.45
N ALA A 10 0.62 -4.75 18.73
CA ALA A 10 0.44 -4.28 17.37
C ALA A 10 -0.33 -5.37 16.62
N PHE A 11 -1.38 -4.97 15.88
CA PHE A 11 -2.17 -5.85 15.03
C PHE A 11 -1.28 -6.94 14.43
N GLU A 12 -1.65 -8.20 14.65
CA GLU A 12 -0.89 -9.32 14.09
C GLU A 12 -0.83 -9.13 12.57
N LYS A 13 0.38 -8.86 12.07
CA LYS A 13 0.56 -8.61 10.65
C LYS A 13 0.30 -9.93 9.94
N ALA A 14 -0.62 -9.90 8.97
CA ALA A 14 -0.81 -11.02 8.07
C ALA A 14 0.55 -11.43 7.47
N LYS A 15 0.80 -12.74 7.44
CA LYS A 15 2.02 -13.30 6.84
C LYS A 15 2.02 -12.97 5.35
N THR A 16 3.09 -12.33 4.88
CA THR A 16 3.27 -12.08 3.44
C THR A 16 3.71 -13.34 2.71
N ASN A 17 3.50 -13.41 1.39
CA ASN A 17 4.02 -14.53 0.59
C ASN A 17 5.57 -14.53 0.60
N GLU A 18 6.16 -15.65 0.19
CA GLU A 18 7.62 -15.84 0.17
C GLU A 18 8.37 -14.83 -0.73
N TYR A 19 7.68 -14.26 -1.72
CA TYR A 19 8.21 -13.28 -2.68
C TYR A 19 8.12 -11.83 -2.18
N SER A 20 7.40 -11.56 -1.08
CA SER A 20 7.13 -10.21 -0.59
C SER A 20 7.84 -9.95 0.73
N LYS A 21 8.76 -8.96 0.73
CA LYS A 21 9.46 -8.49 1.93
C LYS A 21 9.01 -7.07 2.29
N ILE A 22 8.02 -6.97 3.18
CA ILE A 22 7.41 -5.69 3.57
C ILE A 22 7.91 -5.26 4.95
N GLY A 23 8.66 -4.15 5.00
CA GLY A 23 9.15 -3.59 6.26
C GLY A 23 8.06 -2.85 7.04
N LYS A 24 7.32 -1.97 6.36
CA LYS A 24 6.26 -1.14 6.96
C LYS A 24 5.02 -1.14 6.07
N VAL A 25 3.86 -1.19 6.72
CA VAL A 25 2.54 -1.03 6.09
C VAL A 25 1.94 0.26 6.64
N ILE A 26 1.47 1.14 5.76
CA ILE A 26 0.82 2.41 6.11
C ILE A 26 -0.57 2.36 5.50
N ALA A 27 -1.61 2.34 6.35
CA ALA A 27 -2.99 2.39 5.90
C ALA A 27 -3.43 3.85 5.76
N ILE A 28 -3.93 4.24 4.59
CA ILE A 28 -4.52 5.56 4.32
C ILE A 28 -6.02 5.37 4.11
N MET A 29 -6.82 5.90 5.02
CA MET A 29 -8.27 5.67 5.09
C MET A 29 -9.03 6.99 5.26
N SER A 30 -10.34 6.99 4.97
CA SER A 30 -11.23 8.14 5.20
C SER A 30 -12.66 7.69 5.40
N GLY A 31 -13.42 8.38 6.26
CA GLY A 31 -14.84 8.11 6.46
C GLY A 31 -15.78 8.62 5.35
N LYS A 32 -15.29 9.37 4.35
CA LYS A 32 -16.11 9.97 3.28
C LYS A 32 -15.40 9.92 1.92
N GLY A 33 -16.18 9.86 0.83
CA GLY A 33 -15.67 10.02 -0.53
C GLY A 33 -15.14 11.43 -0.80
N GLY A 34 -14.22 11.57 -1.77
CA GLY A 34 -13.77 12.89 -2.25
C GLY A 34 -12.78 13.66 -1.37
N VAL A 35 -12.37 13.14 -0.21
CA VAL A 35 -11.44 13.86 0.70
C VAL A 35 -9.97 13.86 0.26
N GLY A 36 -9.66 13.27 -0.90
CA GLY A 36 -8.29 13.24 -1.44
C GLY A 36 -7.40 12.09 -0.96
N LYS A 37 -7.95 10.99 -0.43
CA LYS A 37 -7.17 9.79 -0.04
C LYS A 37 -6.17 9.35 -1.11
N THR A 38 -6.63 9.23 -2.36
CA THR A 38 -5.82 8.79 -3.49
C THR A 38 -4.64 9.75 -3.72
N SER A 39 -4.89 11.06 -3.70
CA SER A 39 -3.85 12.08 -3.84
C SER A 39 -2.82 12.00 -2.71
N VAL A 40 -3.28 11.86 -1.46
CA VAL A 40 -2.39 11.69 -0.29
C VAL A 40 -1.55 10.42 -0.42
N THR A 41 -2.15 9.33 -0.90
CA THR A 41 -1.46 8.04 -1.14
C THR A 41 -0.37 8.20 -2.20
N ALA A 42 -0.69 8.78 -3.35
CA ALA A 42 0.27 8.99 -4.43
C ALA A 42 1.43 9.90 -4.00
N LEU A 43 1.13 11.04 -3.36
CA LEU A 43 2.16 11.97 -2.88
C LEU A 43 3.07 11.36 -1.81
N THR A 44 2.49 10.57 -0.90
CA THR A 44 3.25 9.86 0.14
C THR A 44 4.19 8.84 -0.49
N ALA A 45 3.69 8.03 -1.44
CA ALA A 45 4.48 7.04 -2.13
C ALA A 45 5.65 7.67 -2.91
N THR A 46 5.37 8.72 -3.69
CA THR A 46 6.40 9.46 -4.44
C THR A 46 7.43 10.11 -3.53
N SER A 47 7.01 10.68 -2.39
CA SER A 47 7.94 11.29 -1.42
C SER A 47 8.85 10.24 -0.77
N LEU A 48 8.32 9.09 -0.40
CA LEU A 48 9.11 7.98 0.14
C LEU A 48 10.06 7.39 -0.91
N ASN A 49 9.60 7.22 -2.14
CA ASN A 49 10.45 6.76 -3.24
C ASN A 49 11.61 7.73 -3.51
N LYS A 50 11.35 9.05 -3.54
CA LYS A 50 12.40 10.08 -3.65
C LYS A 50 13.42 10.08 -2.52
N LYS A 51 13.06 9.55 -1.34
CA LYS A 51 13.96 9.35 -0.21
C LYS A 51 14.77 8.03 -0.28
N GLY A 52 14.64 7.28 -1.38
CA GLY A 52 15.37 6.02 -1.62
C GLY A 52 14.67 4.77 -1.09
N PHE A 53 13.40 4.87 -0.64
CA PHE A 53 12.65 3.69 -0.22
C PHE A 53 12.03 2.95 -1.41
N ARG A 54 12.02 1.61 -1.34
CA ARG A 54 11.17 0.80 -2.22
C ARG A 54 9.73 0.87 -1.72
N VAL A 55 8.83 1.34 -2.56
CA VAL A 55 7.43 1.58 -2.20
C VAL A 55 6.54 0.82 -3.18
N GLY A 56 5.54 0.13 -2.65
CA GLY A 56 4.42 -0.41 -3.41
C GLY A 56 3.12 0.20 -2.91
N ILE A 57 2.14 0.32 -3.79
CA ILE A 57 0.78 0.75 -3.43
C ILE A 57 -0.14 -0.43 -3.73
N LEU A 58 -0.94 -0.81 -2.74
CA LEU A 58 -2.07 -1.71 -2.92
C LEU A 58 -3.34 -0.88 -2.85
N ASP A 59 -3.99 -0.69 -3.99
CA ASP A 59 -5.26 0.03 -4.07
C ASP A 59 -6.41 -0.94 -3.80
N ALA A 60 -7.12 -0.74 -2.69
CA ALA A 60 -8.31 -1.51 -2.32
C ALA A 60 -9.60 -0.72 -2.60
N ASP A 61 -9.52 0.45 -3.25
CA ASP A 61 -10.70 1.25 -3.57
C ASP A 61 -11.46 0.64 -4.76
N ILE A 62 -12.63 0.07 -4.46
CA ILE A 62 -13.51 -0.60 -5.43
C ILE A 62 -14.16 0.44 -6.38
N THR A 63 -14.19 1.72 -6.02
CA THR A 63 -14.96 2.74 -6.76
C THR A 63 -14.31 3.23 -8.05
N GLY A 64 -13.12 2.73 -8.40
CA GLY A 64 -12.49 2.89 -9.71
C GLY A 64 -10.95 2.95 -9.63
N PRO A 65 -10.23 2.75 -10.76
CA PRO A 65 -8.76 2.68 -10.78
C PRO A 65 -8.12 4.06 -10.59
N SER A 66 -8.20 4.59 -9.38
CA SER A 66 -7.78 5.95 -9.05
C SER A 66 -6.25 6.06 -8.96
N ILE A 67 -5.58 5.07 -8.38
CA ILE A 67 -4.12 5.05 -8.27
C ILE A 67 -3.43 4.77 -9.62
N PRO A 68 -3.74 3.69 -10.37
CA PRO A 68 -3.06 3.41 -11.63
C PRO A 68 -3.12 4.60 -12.60
N LYS A 69 -4.26 5.27 -12.68
CA LYS A 69 -4.46 6.46 -13.51
C LYS A 69 -3.56 7.63 -13.11
N ILE A 70 -3.37 7.90 -11.82
CA ILE A 70 -2.49 8.98 -11.35
C ILE A 70 -1.04 8.74 -11.76
N PHE A 71 -0.60 7.48 -11.78
CA PHE A 71 0.74 7.10 -12.18
C PHE A 71 0.88 6.84 -13.70
N GLY A 72 -0.16 7.12 -14.50
CA GLY A 72 -0.12 6.95 -15.95
C GLY A 72 -0.22 5.49 -16.44
N LEU A 73 -0.56 4.55 -15.56
CA LEU A 73 -0.76 3.13 -15.87
C LEU A 73 -2.15 2.89 -16.45
N ASN A 74 -2.43 3.53 -17.59
CA ASN A 74 -3.79 3.69 -18.12
C ASN A 74 -4.39 2.41 -18.77
N SER A 75 -3.59 1.37 -18.97
CA SER A 75 -3.97 0.22 -19.82
C SER A 75 -3.63 -1.14 -19.22
N GLU A 76 -2.86 -1.17 -18.14
CA GLU A 76 -2.23 -2.41 -17.65
C GLU A 76 -2.88 -2.82 -16.33
N LYS A 77 -3.63 -3.92 -16.40
CA LYS A 77 -4.05 -4.62 -15.19
C LYS A 77 -2.87 -5.44 -14.73
N ALA A 78 -2.60 -5.38 -13.43
CA ALA A 78 -1.67 -6.30 -12.80
C ALA A 78 -1.99 -7.74 -13.19
N THR A 79 -0.97 -8.44 -13.67
CA THR A 79 -1.07 -9.87 -13.96
C THR A 79 -1.06 -10.67 -12.66
N ALA A 80 -1.69 -11.85 -12.67
CA ALA A 80 -1.74 -12.71 -11.51
C ALA A 80 -1.62 -14.18 -11.91
N ASP A 81 -0.99 -14.96 -11.05
CA ASP A 81 -0.89 -16.41 -11.12
C ASP A 81 -1.07 -17.03 -9.72
N ASP A 82 -0.78 -18.33 -9.59
CA ASP A 82 -0.88 -19.05 -8.31
C ASP A 82 0.08 -18.53 -7.22
N LYS A 83 1.12 -17.77 -7.58
CA LYS A 83 2.10 -17.18 -6.65
C LYS A 83 1.66 -15.81 -6.15
N GLY A 84 0.80 -15.12 -6.89
CA GLY A 84 0.14 -13.89 -6.47
C GLY A 84 -0.06 -12.88 -7.59
N ILE A 85 -0.19 -11.61 -7.19
CA ILE A 85 -0.38 -10.47 -8.09
C ILE A 85 0.97 -9.79 -8.30
N TYR A 86 1.37 -9.62 -9.56
CA TYR A 86 2.59 -8.93 -9.93
C TYR A 86 2.37 -7.41 -9.98
N PRO A 87 3.25 -6.60 -9.35
CA PRO A 87 3.08 -5.16 -9.36
C PRO A 87 3.43 -4.57 -10.73
N GLU A 88 2.60 -3.65 -11.21
CA GLU A 88 2.98 -2.79 -12.32
C GLU A 88 4.02 -1.76 -11.86
N ILE A 89 4.97 -1.45 -12.76
CA ILE A 89 6.08 -0.53 -12.48
C ILE A 89 5.80 0.81 -13.13
N THR A 90 5.86 1.86 -12.32
CA THR A 90 5.73 3.25 -12.78
C THR A 90 7.11 3.81 -13.12
N ALA A 91 7.16 4.74 -14.08
CA ALA A 91 8.38 5.47 -14.44
C ALA A 91 8.87 6.40 -13.31
#